data_AF-A0A537YGZ5-F1
#
_entry.id   AF-A0A537YGZ5-F1
#
_cell.length_a   1.000
_cell.length_b   1.000
_cell.length_c   1.000
_cell.angle_alpha   90.00
_cell.angle_beta   90.00
_cell.angle_gamma   90.00
#
_symmetry.space_group_name_H-M   'P 1'
#
loop_
_entity.id
_entity.type
_entity.pdbx_description
1 polymer ?
#
loop_
_entity_poly.entity_id
_entity_poly.type
_entity_poly.pdbx_seq_one_letter_code
_entity_poly.pdbx_strand_id
1 'polypeptide(L)'
;MLAKLPLRSKLVLVVAVPLFVLLGFAGAAIVQRTDALSDVQQYSTVLPAFDATSNATRAIGNEGVVATWRTAVPIDAAAAADLRKARATTDDSIDRLKTATSALSANDRAAFDEELQRFLRRADELTKVRRDLDLSVPTPAEVADQFAGIGDDGVALSNAIARSLQDRGLATSLAGVVSLDEEQLASAHEAAIGMTAITGDARTAEFKDWISAISAQQTARS
;
A
#
# COMPACT_ATOMS: atom_id res chain seq x y z
N MET A 1 52.97 35.14 -3.96
CA MET A 1 53.29 35.02 -5.40
C MET A 1 52.33 35.77 -6.35
N LEU A 2 51.31 36.50 -5.87
CA LEU A 2 50.39 37.31 -6.70
C LEU A 2 50.93 38.69 -7.14
N ALA A 3 52.12 39.09 -6.67
CA ALA A 3 52.64 40.44 -6.89
C ALA A 3 53.23 40.69 -8.30
N LYS A 4 53.63 39.64 -9.04
CA LYS A 4 54.37 39.75 -10.31
C LYS A 4 53.55 39.53 -11.60
N LEU A 5 52.22 39.40 -11.52
CA LEU A 5 51.38 39.21 -12.70
C LEU A 5 51.10 40.55 -13.42
N PRO A 6 51.14 40.59 -14.77
CA PRO A 6 50.83 41.78 -15.56
C PRO A 6 49.40 42.26 -15.26
N LEU A 7 49.21 43.58 -15.25
CA LEU A 7 47.99 44.27 -14.79
C LEU A 7 46.71 43.71 -15.44
N ARG A 8 46.81 43.27 -16.70
CA ARG A 8 45.72 42.63 -17.45
C ARG A 8 45.27 41.28 -16.87
N SER A 9 46.19 40.43 -16.38
CA SER A 9 45.83 39.15 -15.75
C SER A 9 45.19 39.33 -14.37
N LYS A 10 45.56 40.36 -13.61
CA LYS A 10 44.90 40.67 -12.33
C LYS A 10 43.44 41.12 -12.55
N LEU A 11 43.20 41.91 -13.60
CA LEU A 11 41.87 42.38 -13.96
C LEU A 11 40.95 41.23 -14.41
N VAL A 12 41.48 40.30 -15.22
CA VAL A 12 40.74 39.09 -15.60
C VAL A 12 40.44 38.21 -14.39
N LEU A 13 41.37 38.05 -13.45
CA LEU A 13 41.15 37.24 -12.24
C LEU A 13 40.05 37.84 -11.33
N VAL A 14 40.05 39.16 -11.15
CA VAL A 14 39.06 39.88 -10.33
C VAL A 14 37.66 39.79 -10.93
N VAL A 15 37.53 39.71 -12.25
CA VAL A 15 36.23 39.55 -12.93
C VAL A 15 35.82 38.09 -13.04
N ALA A 16 36.76 37.15 -13.19
CA ALA A 16 36.48 35.73 -13.36
C ALA A 16 35.97 35.05 -12.08
N VAL A 17 36.53 35.41 -10.91
CA VAL A 17 36.13 34.78 -9.63
C VAL A 17 34.64 35.03 -9.29
N PRO A 18 34.11 36.27 -9.34
CA PRO A 18 32.68 36.52 -9.15
C PRO A 18 31.80 35.80 -10.17
N LEU A 19 32.27 35.68 -11.42
CA LEU A 19 31.52 35.04 -12.50
C LEU A 19 31.42 33.52 -12.29
N PHE A 20 32.49 32.87 -11.84
CA PHE A 20 32.49 31.46 -11.46
C PHE A 20 31.62 31.18 -10.23
N VAL A 21 31.61 32.10 -9.25
CA VAL A 21 30.72 32.00 -8.09
C VAL A 21 29.25 32.09 -8.51
N LEU A 22 28.90 33.04 -9.39
CA LEU A 22 27.55 33.16 -9.95
C LEU A 22 27.15 31.92 -10.76
N LEU A 23 28.06 31.36 -11.55
CA LEU A 23 27.84 30.10 -12.27
C LEU A 23 27.63 28.91 -11.33
N GLY A 24 28.37 28.85 -10.21
CA GLY A 24 28.18 27.82 -9.18
C GLY A 24 26.82 27.92 -8.50
N PHE A 25 26.37 29.13 -8.14
CA PHE A 25 25.04 29.35 -7.58
C PHE A 25 23.91 29.05 -8.57
N ALA A 26 24.07 29.45 -9.84
CA ALA A 26 23.10 29.14 -10.89
C ALA A 26 23.05 27.62 -11.17
N GLY A 27 24.19 26.95 -11.21
CA GLY A 27 24.27 25.50 -11.34
C GLY A 27 23.60 24.76 -10.17
N ALA A 28 23.86 25.18 -8.93
CA ALA A 28 23.22 24.62 -7.74
C ALA A 28 21.69 24.83 -7.76
N ALA A 29 21.22 26.01 -8.20
CA ALA A 29 19.79 26.29 -8.32
C ALA A 29 19.10 25.47 -9.42
N ILE A 30 19.80 25.19 -10.52
CA ILE A 30 19.31 24.31 -11.59
C ILE A 30 19.25 22.86 -11.11
N VAL A 31 20.29 22.37 -10.43
CA VAL A 31 20.31 21.01 -9.84
C VAL A 31 19.17 20.83 -8.84
N GLN A 32 18.98 21.77 -7.91
CA GLN A 32 17.86 21.73 -6.97
C GLN A 32 16.50 21.71 -7.65
N ARG A 33 16.33 22.43 -8.77
CA ARG A 33 15.09 22.40 -9.56
C ARG A 33 14.90 21.08 -10.30
N THR A 34 15.95 20.48 -10.83
CA THR A 34 15.87 19.17 -11.49
C THR A 34 15.58 18.06 -10.50
N ASP A 35 16.16 18.12 -9.31
CA ASP A 35 15.90 17.16 -8.23
C ASP A 35 14.42 17.25 -7.80
N ALA A 36 13.90 18.46 -7.57
CA ALA A 36 12.48 18.66 -7.24
C ALA A 36 11.52 18.21 -8.36
N LEU A 37 11.90 18.37 -9.63
CA LEU A 37 11.11 17.87 -10.77
C LEU A 37 11.14 16.33 -10.85
N SER A 38 12.29 15.72 -10.56
CA SER A 38 12.46 14.27 -10.50
C SER A 38 11.63 13.68 -9.36
N ASP A 39 11.60 14.31 -8.19
CA ASP A 39 10.82 13.88 -7.02
C ASP A 39 9.32 13.87 -7.32
N VAL A 40 8.82 14.93 -7.99
CA VAL A 40 7.41 15.02 -8.40
C VAL A 40 7.04 13.97 -9.45
N GLN A 41 7.94 13.70 -10.39
CA GLN A 41 7.74 12.65 -11.39
C GLN A 41 7.69 11.26 -10.73
N GLN A 42 8.65 10.95 -9.87
CA GLN A 42 8.70 9.69 -9.13
C GLN A 42 7.42 9.49 -8.30
N TYR A 43 6.95 10.54 -7.62
CA TYR A 43 5.70 10.49 -6.86
C TYR A 43 4.49 10.16 -7.76
N SER A 44 4.35 10.82 -8.91
CA SER A 44 3.20 10.59 -9.81
C SER A 44 3.14 9.16 -10.34
N THR A 45 4.30 8.50 -10.44
CA THR A 45 4.43 7.13 -10.93
C THR A 45 4.19 6.11 -9.82
N VAL A 46 4.67 6.36 -8.60
CA VAL A 46 4.62 5.41 -7.48
C VAL A 46 3.32 5.48 -6.69
N LEU A 47 2.65 6.64 -6.63
CA LEU A 47 1.41 6.81 -5.85
C LEU A 47 0.29 5.84 -6.26
N PRO A 48 -0.01 5.62 -7.56
CA PRO A 48 -1.03 4.65 -7.96
C PRO A 48 -0.74 3.23 -7.47
N ALA A 49 0.53 2.84 -7.39
CA ALA A 49 0.93 1.54 -6.85
C ALA A 49 0.73 1.50 -5.32
N PHE A 50 1.03 2.58 -4.60
CA PHE A 50 0.76 2.68 -3.17
C PHE A 50 -0.74 2.55 -2.87
N ASP A 51 -1.58 3.32 -3.55
CA ASP A 51 -3.03 3.30 -3.37
C ASP A 51 -3.62 1.93 -3.71
N ALA A 52 -3.12 1.29 -4.77
CA ALA A 52 -3.53 -0.07 -5.13
C ALA A 52 -3.13 -1.10 -4.06
N THR A 53 -1.95 -0.97 -3.44
CA THR A 53 -1.53 -1.85 -2.33
C THR A 53 -2.42 -1.66 -1.10
N SER A 54 -2.70 -0.41 -0.71
CA SER A 54 -3.60 -0.10 0.41
C SER A 54 -5.00 -0.69 0.18
N ASN A 55 -5.55 -0.51 -1.03
CA ASN A 55 -6.85 -1.08 -1.39
C ASN A 55 -6.86 -2.61 -1.38
N ALA A 56 -5.81 -3.26 -1.92
CA ALA A 56 -5.68 -4.72 -1.88
C ALA A 56 -5.59 -5.24 -0.43
N THR A 57 -4.79 -4.60 0.41
CA THR A 57 -4.63 -4.96 1.84
C THR A 57 -5.96 -4.89 2.59
N ARG A 58 -6.72 -3.80 2.42
CA ARG A 58 -8.05 -3.64 3.02
C ARG A 58 -9.06 -4.65 2.49
N ALA A 59 -9.06 -4.93 1.19
CA ALA A 59 -9.96 -5.91 0.59
C ALA A 59 -9.69 -7.32 1.15
N ILE A 60 -8.42 -7.69 1.31
CA ILE A 60 -7.99 -8.96 1.95
C ILE A 60 -8.45 -9.02 3.40
N GLY A 61 -8.26 -7.96 4.20
CA GLY A 61 -8.75 -7.90 5.57
C GLY A 61 -10.26 -8.09 5.66
N ASN A 62 -11.02 -7.41 4.79
CA ASN A 62 -12.48 -7.54 4.72
C ASN A 62 -12.92 -8.95 4.33
N GLU A 63 -12.29 -9.56 3.31
CA GLU A 63 -12.57 -10.95 2.95
C GLU A 63 -12.27 -11.90 4.11
N GLY A 64 -11.18 -11.68 4.83
CA GLY A 64 -10.82 -12.47 6.02
C GLY A 64 -11.90 -12.44 7.10
N VAL A 65 -12.49 -11.29 7.38
CA VAL A 65 -13.61 -11.18 8.33
C VAL A 65 -14.83 -11.97 7.84
N VAL A 66 -15.22 -11.80 6.57
CA VAL A 66 -16.39 -12.49 6.00
C VAL A 66 -16.17 -14.00 5.95
N ALA A 67 -14.96 -14.44 5.59
CA ALA A 67 -14.57 -15.85 5.54
C ALA A 67 -14.57 -16.48 6.94
N THR A 68 -14.03 -15.77 7.94
CA THR A 68 -14.03 -16.20 9.34
C THR A 68 -15.45 -16.37 9.85
N TRP A 69 -16.33 -15.41 9.56
CA TRP A 69 -17.74 -15.50 9.96
C TRP A 69 -18.47 -16.68 9.31
N ARG A 70 -18.22 -16.95 8.03
CA ARG A 70 -18.76 -18.13 7.33
C ARG A 70 -18.41 -19.44 8.03
N THR A 71 -17.26 -19.52 8.71
CA THR A 71 -16.89 -20.71 9.50
C THR A 71 -17.55 -20.78 10.88
N ALA A 72 -18.07 -19.65 11.39
CA ALA A 72 -18.65 -19.56 12.73
C ALA A 72 -20.19 -19.70 12.76
N VAL A 73 -20.90 -19.51 11.64
CA VAL A 73 -22.38 -19.49 11.57
C VAL A 73 -22.90 -20.42 10.46
N PRO A 74 -24.05 -21.11 10.63
CA PRO A 74 -24.67 -21.90 9.57
C PRO A 74 -24.92 -21.06 8.31
N ILE A 75 -24.50 -21.57 7.15
CA ILE A 75 -24.54 -20.84 5.88
C ILE A 75 -25.98 -20.77 5.35
N ASP A 76 -26.47 -19.55 5.13
CA ASP A 76 -27.62 -19.27 4.27
C ASP A 76 -27.18 -18.72 2.90
N ALA A 77 -28.14 -18.53 2.00
CA ALA A 77 -27.87 -18.05 0.64
C ALA A 77 -27.32 -16.59 0.61
N ALA A 78 -27.62 -15.78 1.63
CA ALA A 78 -27.16 -14.40 1.72
C ALA A 78 -25.68 -14.34 2.14
N ALA A 79 -25.30 -15.11 3.17
CA ALA A 79 -23.91 -15.27 3.61
C ALA A 79 -23.00 -15.74 2.46
N ALA A 80 -23.48 -16.69 1.64
CA ALA A 80 -22.75 -17.18 0.48
C ALA A 80 -22.64 -16.13 -0.66
N ALA A 81 -23.56 -15.18 -0.75
CA ALA A 81 -23.47 -14.06 -1.70
C ALA A 81 -22.46 -13.01 -1.22
N ASP A 82 -22.47 -12.68 0.08
CA ASP A 82 -21.55 -11.70 0.67
C ASP A 82 -20.09 -12.15 0.55
N LEU A 83 -19.80 -13.42 0.82
CA LEU A 83 -18.45 -13.98 0.64
C LEU A 83 -18.00 -13.94 -0.82
N ARG A 84 -18.88 -14.25 -1.78
CA ARG A 84 -18.54 -14.15 -3.22
C ARG A 84 -18.24 -12.72 -3.63
N LYS A 85 -18.99 -11.75 -3.11
CA LYS A 85 -18.75 -10.32 -3.35
C LYS A 85 -17.42 -9.87 -2.77
N ALA A 86 -17.10 -10.28 -1.54
CA ALA A 86 -15.83 -9.98 -0.89
C ALA A 86 -14.65 -10.56 -1.71
N ARG A 87 -14.72 -11.83 -2.09
CA ARG A 87 -13.73 -12.49 -2.97
C ARG A 87 -13.50 -11.72 -4.27
N ALA A 88 -14.57 -11.34 -4.97
CA ALA A 88 -14.48 -10.58 -6.21
C ALA A 88 -13.83 -9.20 -6.00
N THR A 89 -14.14 -8.52 -4.90
CA THR A 89 -13.55 -7.21 -4.56
C THR A 89 -12.05 -7.33 -4.28
N THR A 90 -11.64 -8.39 -3.58
CA THR A 90 -10.22 -8.71 -3.35
C THR A 90 -9.50 -8.99 -4.66
N ASP A 91 -10.07 -9.82 -5.52
CA ASP A 91 -9.47 -10.19 -6.81
C ASP A 91 -9.30 -8.97 -7.72
N ASP A 92 -10.34 -8.14 -7.85
CA ASP A 92 -10.28 -6.87 -8.59
C ASP A 92 -9.20 -5.94 -8.03
N SER A 93 -9.04 -5.88 -6.70
CA SER A 93 -8.04 -5.02 -6.05
C SER A 93 -6.62 -5.52 -6.29
N ILE A 94 -6.40 -6.84 -6.25
CA ILE A 94 -5.10 -7.47 -6.57
C ILE A 94 -4.76 -7.25 -8.05
N ASP A 95 -5.73 -7.37 -8.96
CA ASP A 95 -5.51 -7.12 -10.39
C ASP A 95 -5.18 -5.65 -10.69
N ARG A 96 -5.82 -4.71 -9.97
CA ARG A 96 -5.46 -3.29 -10.02
C ARG A 96 -4.04 -3.06 -9.52
N LEU A 97 -3.61 -3.72 -8.44
CA LEU A 97 -2.23 -3.67 -7.97
C LEU A 97 -1.24 -4.22 -8.99
N LYS A 98 -1.53 -5.40 -9.57
CA LYS A 98 -0.70 -6.01 -10.63
C LYS A 98 -0.56 -5.05 -11.81
N THR A 99 -1.66 -4.41 -12.21
CA THR A 99 -1.67 -3.40 -13.29
C THR A 99 -0.83 -2.18 -12.91
N ALA A 100 -1.08 -1.56 -11.75
CA ALA A 100 -0.38 -0.36 -11.29
C ALA A 100 1.14 -0.58 -11.16
N THR A 101 1.54 -1.75 -10.64
CA THR A 101 2.97 -2.08 -10.46
C THR A 101 3.65 -2.54 -11.75
N SER A 102 2.91 -3.05 -12.73
CA SER A 102 3.44 -3.35 -14.07
C SER A 102 3.74 -2.11 -14.90
N ALA A 103 3.08 -0.99 -14.58
CA ALA A 103 3.30 0.31 -15.25
C ALA A 103 4.55 1.04 -14.74
N LEU A 104 5.15 0.59 -13.63
CA LEU A 104 6.35 1.16 -13.05
C LEU A 104 7.59 0.78 -13.86
N SER A 105 8.58 1.69 -13.92
CA SER A 105 9.89 1.33 -14.45
C SER A 105 10.61 0.37 -13.50
N ALA A 106 11.56 -0.42 -14.04
CA ALA A 106 12.37 -1.31 -13.22
C ALA A 106 13.16 -0.56 -12.13
N ASN A 107 13.55 0.69 -12.39
CA ASN A 107 14.29 1.52 -11.44
C ASN A 107 13.39 1.99 -10.28
N ASP A 108 12.15 2.41 -10.58
CA ASP A 108 11.20 2.86 -9.55
C ASP A 108 10.77 1.72 -8.64
N ARG A 109 10.63 0.51 -9.21
CA ARG A 109 10.20 -0.69 -8.51
C ARG A 109 11.31 -1.39 -7.72
N ALA A 110 12.58 -1.18 -8.11
CA ALA A 110 13.72 -1.91 -7.51
C ALA A 110 13.78 -1.80 -5.98
N ALA A 111 13.35 -0.66 -5.41
CA ALA A 111 13.40 -0.40 -3.97
C ALA A 111 12.39 -1.22 -3.14
N PHE A 112 11.36 -1.82 -3.76
CA PHE A 112 10.32 -2.59 -3.08
C PHE A 112 9.92 -3.87 -3.83
N ASP A 113 10.73 -4.30 -4.81
CA ASP A 113 10.38 -5.45 -5.64
C ASP A 113 10.33 -6.75 -4.81
N GLU A 114 11.18 -6.89 -3.80
CA GLU A 114 11.17 -8.07 -2.93
C GLU A 114 9.83 -8.20 -2.19
N GLU A 115 9.39 -7.13 -1.52
CA GLU A 115 8.11 -7.06 -0.83
C GLU A 115 6.94 -7.24 -1.78
N LEU A 116 7.01 -6.65 -2.97
CA LEU A 116 5.96 -6.79 -3.98
C LEU A 116 5.82 -8.23 -4.44
N GLN A 117 6.93 -8.90 -4.72
CA GLN A 117 6.92 -10.30 -5.12
C GLN A 117 6.49 -11.21 -3.96
N ARG A 118 6.85 -10.88 -2.72
CA ARG A 118 6.37 -11.60 -1.52
C ARG A 118 4.85 -11.49 -1.40
N PHE A 119 4.31 -10.28 -1.45
CA PHE A 119 2.87 -10.04 -1.38
C PHE A 119 2.12 -10.71 -2.54
N LEU A 120 2.60 -10.60 -3.79
CA LEU A 120 1.94 -11.21 -4.94
C LEU A 120 1.93 -12.74 -4.88
N ARG A 121 3.05 -13.37 -4.47
CA ARG A 121 3.07 -14.83 -4.26
C ARG A 121 2.06 -15.26 -3.20
N ARG A 122 2.00 -14.52 -2.10
CA ARG A 122 1.07 -14.77 -1.01
C ARG A 122 -0.40 -14.55 -1.43
N ALA A 123 -0.66 -13.51 -2.23
CA ALA A 123 -1.97 -13.25 -2.82
C ALA A 123 -2.39 -14.35 -3.79
N ASP A 124 -1.47 -14.93 -4.57
CA ASP A 124 -1.78 -16.08 -5.43
C ASP A 124 -2.13 -17.35 -4.60
N GLU A 125 -1.66 -17.45 -3.34
CA GLU A 125 -2.07 -18.49 -2.40
C GLU A 125 -3.54 -18.33 -1.91
N LEU A 126 -4.18 -17.16 -2.08
CA LEU A 126 -5.59 -16.95 -1.69
C LEU A 126 -6.53 -17.94 -2.34
N THR A 127 -6.28 -18.32 -3.60
CA THR A 127 -7.11 -19.33 -4.29
C THR A 127 -7.06 -20.67 -3.56
N LYS A 128 -5.90 -21.03 -3.00
CA LYS A 128 -5.75 -22.24 -2.20
C LYS A 128 -6.44 -22.08 -0.85
N VAL A 129 -6.21 -20.96 -0.15
CA VAL A 129 -6.89 -20.65 1.14
C VAL A 129 -8.41 -20.73 1.00
N ARG A 130 -8.98 -20.08 -0.03
CA ARG A 130 -10.42 -20.10 -0.33
C ARG A 130 -10.93 -21.52 -0.60
N ARG A 131 -10.18 -22.31 -1.35
CA ARG A 131 -10.52 -23.71 -1.64
C ARG A 131 -10.49 -24.57 -0.38
N ASP A 132 -9.46 -24.41 0.45
CA ASP A 132 -9.34 -25.13 1.71
C ASP A 132 -10.51 -24.74 2.65
N LEU A 133 -10.89 -23.46 2.70
CA LEU A 133 -12.10 -22.96 3.38
C LEU A 133 -13.41 -23.56 2.87
N ASP A 134 -13.51 -23.81 1.57
CA ASP A 134 -14.70 -24.38 0.95
C ASP A 134 -14.78 -25.91 1.11
N LEU A 135 -13.64 -26.60 1.26
CA LEU A 135 -13.54 -28.06 1.33
C LEU A 135 -13.35 -28.60 2.75
N SER A 136 -12.81 -27.80 3.67
CA SER A 136 -12.55 -28.16 5.06
C SER A 136 -13.37 -27.29 6.00
N VAL A 137 -13.39 -27.65 7.29
CA VAL A 137 -13.99 -26.84 8.35
C VAL A 137 -12.85 -26.28 9.20
N PRO A 138 -12.06 -25.32 8.67
CA PRO A 138 -11.04 -24.67 9.47
C PRO A 138 -11.71 -23.92 10.62
N THR A 139 -11.00 -23.81 11.73
CA THR A 139 -11.47 -22.98 12.83
C THR A 139 -11.47 -21.51 12.38
N PRO A 140 -12.39 -20.70 12.91
CA PRO A 140 -12.38 -19.27 12.63
C PRO A 140 -11.04 -18.58 12.91
N ALA A 141 -10.33 -19.01 13.97
CA ALA A 141 -9.01 -18.48 14.31
C ALA A 141 -7.96 -18.78 13.21
N GLU A 142 -7.95 -20.00 12.67
CA GLU A 142 -7.04 -20.36 11.57
C GLU A 142 -7.33 -19.55 10.31
N VAL A 143 -8.59 -19.25 10.03
CA VAL A 143 -8.97 -18.39 8.90
C VAL A 143 -8.50 -16.96 9.14
N ALA A 144 -8.75 -16.41 10.32
CA ALA A 144 -8.33 -15.06 10.69
C ALA A 144 -6.81 -14.90 10.56
N ASP A 145 -6.03 -15.85 11.07
CA ASP A 145 -4.57 -15.82 11.01
C ASP A 145 -4.03 -15.96 9.58
N GLN A 146 -4.67 -16.79 8.74
CA GLN A 146 -4.29 -16.90 7.34
C GLN A 146 -4.45 -15.57 6.62
N PHE A 147 -5.61 -14.90 6.73
CA PHE A 147 -5.84 -13.62 6.06
C PHE A 147 -5.00 -12.48 6.66
N ALA A 148 -4.81 -12.46 7.99
CA ALA A 148 -3.95 -11.48 8.65
C ALA A 148 -2.52 -11.55 8.12
N GLY A 149 -1.95 -12.76 7.99
CA GLY A 149 -0.60 -12.93 7.46
C GLY A 149 -0.45 -12.48 6.00
N ILE A 150 -1.51 -12.47 5.20
CA ILE A 150 -1.48 -11.89 3.84
C ILE A 150 -1.58 -10.36 3.90
N GLY A 151 -2.42 -9.84 4.80
CA GLY A 151 -2.53 -8.41 5.06
C GLY A 151 -1.22 -7.80 5.55
N ASP A 152 -0.49 -8.49 6.42
CA ASP A 152 0.82 -8.06 6.94
C ASP A 152 1.85 -7.90 5.82
N ASP A 153 1.86 -8.81 4.84
CA ASP A 153 2.71 -8.70 3.65
C ASP A 153 2.31 -7.45 2.80
N GLY A 154 1.02 -7.10 2.76
CA GLY A 154 0.51 -5.91 2.09
C GLY A 154 0.94 -4.61 2.79
N VAL A 155 0.86 -4.58 4.12
CA VAL A 155 1.40 -3.49 4.95
C VAL A 155 2.90 -3.34 4.75
N ALA A 156 3.65 -4.45 4.73
CA ALA A 156 5.09 -4.45 4.51
C ALA A 156 5.44 -3.85 3.13
N LEU A 157 4.68 -4.19 2.09
CA LEU A 157 4.79 -3.59 0.78
C LEU A 157 4.49 -2.08 0.80
N SER A 158 3.40 -1.64 1.42
CA SER A 158 3.08 -0.21 1.54
C SER A 158 4.18 0.57 2.27
N ASN A 159 4.75 -0.02 3.34
CA ASN A 159 5.89 0.53 4.07
C ASN A 159 7.14 0.63 3.18
N ALA A 160 7.43 -0.38 2.37
CA ALA A 160 8.56 -0.36 1.44
C ALA A 160 8.38 0.71 0.36
N ILE A 161 7.17 0.84 -0.19
CA ILE A 161 6.85 1.89 -1.16
C ILE A 161 7.02 3.28 -0.53
N ALA A 162 6.47 3.52 0.67
CA ALA A 162 6.61 4.80 1.37
C ALA A 162 8.08 5.18 1.64
N ARG A 163 8.92 4.20 2.02
CA ARG A 163 10.36 4.40 2.25
C ARG A 163 11.17 4.61 0.97
N SER A 164 10.64 4.17 -0.18
CA SER A 164 11.32 4.35 -1.47
C SER A 164 11.25 5.78 -2.01
N LEU A 165 10.37 6.62 -1.44
CA LEU A 165 10.23 8.02 -1.82
C LEU A 165 11.39 8.86 -1.26
N GLN A 166 11.98 9.69 -2.12
CA GLN A 166 13.06 10.61 -1.76
C GLN A 166 12.54 11.81 -0.94
N ASP A 167 11.31 12.26 -1.19
CA ASP A 167 10.66 13.32 -0.44
C ASP A 167 10.22 12.82 0.96
N ARG A 168 10.87 13.35 2.00
CA ARG A 168 10.59 12.99 3.40
C ARG A 168 9.20 13.39 3.88
N GLY A 169 8.64 14.48 3.38
CA GLY A 169 7.30 14.94 3.75
C GLY A 169 6.25 13.98 3.21
N LEU A 170 6.39 13.57 1.95
CA LEU A 170 5.52 12.58 1.32
C LEU A 170 5.68 11.19 1.96
N ALA A 171 6.92 10.75 2.18
CA ALA A 171 7.19 9.49 2.88
C ALA A 171 6.53 9.45 4.28
N THR A 172 6.57 10.57 5.02
CA THR A 172 5.91 10.70 6.32
C THR A 172 4.40 10.63 6.20
N SER A 173 3.82 11.31 5.20
CA SER A 173 2.37 11.25 4.95
C SER A 173 1.91 9.83 4.60
N LEU A 174 2.64 9.13 3.72
CA LEU A 174 2.32 7.75 3.36
C LEU A 174 2.52 6.81 4.56
N ALA A 175 3.55 7.00 5.37
CA ALA A 175 3.71 6.23 6.61
C ALA A 175 2.52 6.42 7.58
N GLY A 176 1.93 7.61 7.63
CA GLY A 176 0.67 7.84 8.34
C GLY A 176 -0.49 7.02 7.79
N VAL A 177 -0.60 6.88 6.45
CA VAL A 177 -1.59 5.99 5.83
C VAL A 177 -1.30 4.52 6.13
N VAL A 178 -0.03 4.11 6.13
CA VAL A 178 0.34 2.74 6.50
C VAL A 178 -0.04 2.43 7.95
N SER A 179 0.17 3.36 8.88
CA SER A 179 -0.29 3.21 10.27
C SER A 179 -1.80 3.00 10.36
N LEU A 180 -2.59 3.70 9.53
CA LEU A 180 -4.04 3.49 9.48
C LEU A 180 -4.40 2.13 8.88
N ASP A 181 -3.66 1.65 7.89
CA ASP A 181 -3.87 0.33 7.30
C ASP A 181 -3.50 -0.79 8.29
N GLU A 182 -2.43 -0.61 9.07
CA GLU A 182 -2.04 -1.49 10.18
C GLU A 182 -3.15 -1.56 11.24
N GLU A 183 -3.65 -0.42 11.69
CA GLU A 183 -4.77 -0.35 12.64
C GLU A 183 -6.05 -0.99 12.08
N GLN A 184 -6.36 -0.76 10.80
CA GLN A 184 -7.52 -1.36 10.16
C GLN A 184 -7.39 -2.88 10.04
N LEU A 185 -6.20 -3.39 9.71
CA LEU A 185 -5.96 -4.83 9.63
C LEU A 185 -6.03 -5.48 11.01
N ALA A 186 -5.45 -4.85 12.03
CA ALA A 186 -5.55 -5.29 13.41
C ALA A 186 -7.02 -5.33 13.87
N SER A 187 -7.80 -4.28 13.57
CA SER A 187 -9.23 -4.24 13.87
C SER A 187 -10.01 -5.33 13.11
N ALA A 188 -9.66 -5.62 11.86
CA ALA A 188 -10.25 -6.71 11.10
C ALA A 188 -9.94 -8.08 11.72
N HIS A 189 -8.69 -8.31 12.16
CA HIS A 189 -8.29 -9.53 12.86
C HIS A 189 -9.01 -9.68 14.21
N GLU A 190 -9.09 -8.60 15.00
CA GLU A 190 -9.86 -8.58 16.25
C GLU A 190 -11.34 -8.84 16.01
N ALA A 191 -11.94 -8.26 14.97
CA ALA A 191 -13.33 -8.51 14.60
C ALA A 191 -13.55 -9.98 14.19
N ALA A 192 -12.61 -10.55 13.42
CA ALA A 192 -12.65 -11.94 13.02
C ALA A 192 -12.61 -12.89 14.25
N ILE A 193 -11.75 -12.60 15.23
CA ILE A 193 -11.66 -13.37 16.48
C ILE A 193 -12.89 -13.12 17.37
N GLY A 194 -13.23 -11.87 17.65
CA GLY A 194 -14.28 -11.47 18.59
C GLY A 194 -15.67 -11.95 18.19
N MET A 195 -15.96 -12.01 16.88
CA MET A 195 -17.24 -12.48 16.37
C MET A 195 -17.51 -13.97 16.67
N THR A 196 -16.47 -14.79 16.87
CA THR A 196 -16.63 -16.20 17.26
C THR A 196 -17.18 -16.37 18.69
N ALA A 197 -16.96 -15.38 19.55
CA ALA A 197 -17.45 -15.40 20.93
C ALA A 197 -18.92 -14.93 21.06
N ILE A 198 -19.50 -14.38 19.98
CA ILE A 198 -20.77 -13.63 20.01
C ILE A 198 -21.89 -14.36 19.24
N THR A 199 -21.67 -15.58 18.74
CA THR A 199 -22.64 -16.36 17.94
C THR A 199 -23.85 -16.85 18.76
N GLY A 200 -24.79 -15.94 19.00
CA GLY A 200 -26.19 -16.19 19.34
C GLY A 200 -27.13 -15.49 18.35
N ASP A 201 -28.33 -16.05 18.14
CA ASP A 201 -29.28 -15.73 17.05
C ASP A 201 -29.68 -14.24 16.88
N ALA A 202 -29.50 -13.39 17.90
CA ALA A 202 -30.00 -12.01 17.89
C ALA A 202 -29.12 -10.99 17.13
N ARG A 203 -27.85 -11.30 16.83
CA ARG A 203 -26.90 -10.32 16.26
C ARG A 203 -26.52 -10.52 14.79
N THR A 204 -27.10 -11.53 14.14
CA THR A 204 -26.98 -11.76 12.69
C THR A 204 -27.49 -10.57 11.87
N ALA A 205 -28.49 -9.84 12.38
CA ALA A 205 -29.04 -8.65 11.75
C ALA A 205 -28.10 -7.42 11.84
N GLU A 206 -27.53 -7.15 13.03
CA GLU A 206 -26.56 -6.06 13.23
C GLU A 206 -25.31 -6.24 12.36
N PHE A 207 -24.89 -7.50 12.16
CA PHE A 207 -23.77 -7.82 11.28
C PHE A 207 -24.07 -7.57 9.80
N LYS A 208 -25.28 -7.92 9.35
CA LYS A 208 -25.72 -7.66 7.98
C LYS A 208 -25.71 -6.16 7.66
N ASP A 209 -26.10 -5.34 8.64
CA ASP A 209 -26.04 -3.88 8.53
C ASP A 209 -24.58 -3.38 8.51
N TRP A 210 -23.70 -3.95 9.33
CA TRP A 210 -22.28 -3.61 9.34
C TRP A 210 -21.56 -3.99 8.04
N ILE A 211 -21.74 -5.21 7.52
CA ILE A 211 -21.19 -5.61 6.20
C ILE A 211 -21.73 -4.73 5.09
N SER A 212 -23.03 -4.43 5.11
CA SER A 212 -23.66 -3.55 4.12
C SER A 212 -23.06 -2.14 4.18
N ALA A 213 -22.79 -1.62 5.38
CA ALA A 213 -22.14 -0.33 5.58
C ALA A 213 -20.69 -0.33 5.06
N ILE A 214 -19.89 -1.37 5.35
CA ILE A 214 -18.52 -1.49 4.84
C ILE A 214 -18.50 -1.59 3.32
N SER A 215 -19.36 -2.45 2.75
CA SER A 215 -19.53 -2.58 1.31
C SER A 215 -19.94 -1.26 0.65
N ALA A 216 -20.86 -0.51 1.27
CA ALA A 216 -21.31 0.79 0.75
C ALA A 216 -20.18 1.83 0.81
N GLN A 217 -19.39 1.84 1.88
CA GLN A 217 -18.27 2.75 2.04
C GLN A 217 -17.14 2.48 1.03
N GLN A 218 -16.89 1.22 0.69
CA GLN A 218 -15.95 0.84 -0.37
C GLN A 218 -16.45 1.25 -1.76
N THR A 219 -17.75 1.10 -2.03
CA THR A 219 -18.36 1.47 -3.32
C THR A 219 -18.42 2.98 -3.53
N ALA A 220 -18.61 3.77 -2.46
CA ALA A 220 -18.68 5.23 -2.52
C ALA A 220 -17.30 5.90 -2.72
N ARG A 221 -16.20 5.15 -2.60
CA ARG A 221 -14.82 5.66 -2.73
C ARG A 221 -14.11 5.19 -4.00
N SER A 222 -14.73 4.31 -4.79
CA SER A 222 -14.29 3.90 -6.13
C SER A 222 -14.92 4.76 -7.21
#